data_AF-A0AAJ1TV02-F1
#
_entry.id   AF-A0AAJ1TV02-F1
#
_cell.length_a   1.000
_cell.length_b   1.000
_cell.length_c   1.000
_cell.angle_alpha   90.00
_cell.angle_beta   90.00
_cell.angle_gamma   90.00
#
_symmetry.space_group_name_H-M   'P 1'
#
loop_
_entity.id
_entity.type
_entity.pdbx_description
1 polymer ?
#
loop_
_entity_poly.entity_id
_entity_poly.type
_entity_poly.pdbx_seq_one_letter_code
_entity_poly.pdbx_strand_id
1 'polypeptide(L)' 'MAFWAANQIGIAGWSEVFFGQRSTGWATVTSAALGASAVGYVATAGQVDKTAGQLGIPLVAWVSFATLLAEEIWRKND' A
#
# COMPACT_ATOMS: atom_id res chain seq x y z
N MET A 1 -7.89 -5.94 13.04
CA MET A 1 -6.76 -6.88 12.83
C MET A 1 -6.62 -7.37 11.40
N ALA A 2 -7.69 -7.77 10.69
CA ALA A 2 -7.60 -8.24 9.30
C ALA A 2 -6.92 -7.23 8.35
N PHE A 3 -7.29 -5.94 8.38
CA PHE A 3 -6.65 -4.91 7.57
C PHE A 3 -5.17 -4.70 7.90
N TRP A 4 -4.81 -4.75 9.19
CA TRP A 4 -3.42 -4.65 9.62
C TRP A 4 -2.58 -5.82 9.10
N ALA A 5 -3.07 -7.06 9.23
CA ALA A 5 -2.38 -8.25 8.73
C ALA A 5 -2.24 -8.22 7.19
N ALA A 6 -3.29 -7.81 6.48
CA ALA A 6 -3.24 -7.62 5.04
C ALA A 6 -2.18 -6.57 4.63
N ASN A 7 -2.04 -5.50 5.41
CA ASN A 7 -1.02 -4.47 5.16
C ASN A 7 0.40 -5.01 5.33
N GLN A 8 0.67 -5.74 6.41
CA GLN A 8 1.98 -6.34 6.67
C GLN A 8 2.39 -7.34 5.56
N ILE A 9 1.45 -8.19 5.14
CA ILE A 9 1.68 -9.16 4.06
C ILE A 9 1.89 -8.44 2.72
N GLY A 10 1.07 -7.43 2.42
CA GLY A 10 1.18 -6.67 1.18
C GLY A 10 2.50 -5.91 1.07
N ILE A 11 2.98 -5.28 2.16
CA ILE A 11 4.30 -4.60 2.19
C ILE A 11 5.44 -5.60 1.90
N ALA A 12 5.41 -6.77 2.54
CA ALA A 12 6.43 -7.79 2.34
C ALA A 12 6.39 -8.37 0.92
N GLY A 13 5.20 -8.65 0.39
CA GLY A 13 5.03 -9.26 -0.93
C GLY A 13 5.28 -8.30 -2.10
N TRP A 14 5.02 -7.01 -1.93
CA TRP A 14 5.15 -6.03 -3.01
C TRP A 14 6.57 -5.94 -3.58
N SER A 15 7.58 -6.04 -2.72
CA SER A 15 9.00 -5.97 -3.13
C SER A 15 9.38 -7.09 -4.08
N GLU A 16 8.86 -8.31 -3.88
CA GLU A 16 9.10 -9.44 -4.76
C GLU A 16 8.43 -9.24 -6.13
N VAL A 17 7.21 -8.69 -6.16
CA VAL A 17 6.49 -8.41 -7.42
C VAL A 17 7.22 -7.33 -8.24
N PHE A 18 7.65 -6.25 -7.58
CA PHE A 18 8.30 -5.12 -8.24
C PHE A 18 9.74 -5.45 -8.68
N PHE A 19 10.57 -6.00 -7.80
CA PHE A 19 12.00 -6.21 -8.07
C PHE A 19 12.33 -7.63 -8.53
N GLY A 20 11.70 -8.65 -7.94
CA GLY A 20 11.96 -10.06 -8.27
C GLY A 20 11.35 -10.44 -9.61
N GLN A 21 10.04 -10.30 -9.73
CA GLN A 21 9.30 -10.60 -10.96
C GLN A 21 9.45 -9.51 -12.04
N ARG A 22 9.98 -8.33 -11.68
CA ARG A 22 10.13 -7.16 -12.56
C ARG A 22 8.84 -6.77 -13.29
N SER A 23 7.69 -7.03 -12.65
CA SER A 23 6.39 -6.76 -13.24
C SER A 23 5.83 -5.46 -12.68
N THR A 24 6.20 -4.35 -13.31
CA THR A 24 5.82 -2.99 -12.86
C THR A 24 4.31 -2.74 -12.91
N GLY A 25 3.61 -3.31 -13.90
CA GLY A 25 2.15 -3.28 -13.98
C GLY A 25 1.48 -4.02 -12.80
N TRP A 26 1.87 -5.27 -12.52
CA TRP A 26 1.33 -6.02 -11.37
C TRP A 26 1.73 -5.40 -10.03
N ALA A 27 2.92 -4.81 -9.95
CA ALA A 27 3.35 -4.09 -8.77
C ALA A 27 2.49 -2.83 -8.53
N THR A 28 2.03 -2.16 -9.58
CA THR A 28 1.11 -1.01 -9.47
C THR A 28 -0.24 -1.46 -8.92
N VAL A 29 -0.83 -2.52 -9.48
CA VAL A 29 -2.12 -3.08 -9.02
C VAL A 29 -2.05 -3.53 -7.55
N THR A 30 -0.98 -4.24 -7.18
CA THR A 30 -0.80 -4.71 -5.80
C THR A 30 -0.53 -3.55 -4.83
N SER A 31 0.18 -2.50 -5.25
CA SER A 31 0.35 -1.27 -4.45
C SER A 31 -0.97 -0.54 -4.20
N ALA A 32 -1.83 -0.44 -5.23
CA ALA A 32 -3.16 0.16 -5.09
C ALA A 32 -4.05 -0.62 -4.11
N ALA A 33 -4.02 -1.96 -4.19
CA ALA A 33 -4.73 -2.83 -3.24
C ALA A 33 -4.20 -2.67 -1.80
N LEU A 34 -2.87 -2.56 -1.64
CA LEU A 34 -2.25 -2.25 -0.36
C LEU A 34 -2.72 -0.90 0.18
N GLY A 35 -2.81 0.13 -0.67
CA GLY A 35 -3.34 1.44 -0.32
C GLY A 35 -4.77 1.39 0.21
N ALA A 36 -5.66 0.66 -0.47
CA ALA A 36 -7.04 0.47 -0.01
C ALA A 36 -7.08 -0.23 1.38
N SER A 37 -6.22 -1.22 1.60
CA SER A 37 -6.12 -1.87 2.91
C SER A 37 -5.58 -0.94 4.01
N ALA A 38 -4.65 -0.03 3.67
CA ALA A 38 -4.09 0.95 4.60
C ALA A 38 -5.15 1.98 5.02
N VAL A 39 -5.97 2.44 4.07
CA VAL A 39 -7.12 3.32 4.34
C VAL A 39 -8.14 2.61 5.25
N GLY A 40 -8.48 1.35 4.95
CA GLY A 40 -9.36 0.54 5.80
C GLY A 40 -8.82 0.35 7.22
N TYR A 41 -7.51 0.13 7.36
CA TYR A 41 -6.84 0.06 8.65
C TYR A 41 -6.96 1.39 9.42
N VAL A 42 -6.60 2.52 8.80
CA VAL A 42 -6.67 3.85 9.44
C VAL A 42 -8.09 4.20 9.86
N ALA A 43 -9.07 3.96 9.00
CA ALA A 43 -10.47 4.25 9.28
C ALA A 43 -11.00 3.42 10.45
N THR A 44 -10.70 2.11 10.49
CA THR A 44 -11.15 1.23 11.58
C THR A 44 -10.39 1.48 12.88
N ALA A 45 -9.09 1.78 12.82
CA ALA A 45 -8.29 2.15 13.99
C ALA A 45 -8.79 3.47 14.59
N GLY A 46 -9.07 4.48 13.76
CA GLY A 46 -9.55 5.80 14.17
C GLY A 46 -10.92 5.79 14.85
N GLN A 47 -11.77 4.79 14.58
CA GLN A 47 -13.05 4.59 15.28
C GLN A 47 -12.86 4.12 16.73
N VAL A 48 -11.78 3.39 17.01
CA VAL A 48 -11.47 2.83 18.34
C VAL A 48 -10.56 3.77 19.13
N ASP A 49 -9.48 4.25 18.48
CA ASP A 49 -8.50 5.17 19.04
C ASP A 49 -8.05 6.17 17.96
N LYS A 50 -8.38 7.44 18.18
CA LYS A 50 -8.06 8.54 17.25
C LYS A 50 -6.55 8.71 17.06
N THR A 51 -5.75 8.53 18.10
CA THR A 51 -4.29 8.61 18.04
C THR A 51 -3.74 7.49 17.18
N ALA A 52 -4.21 6.26 17.38
CA ALA A 52 -3.80 5.10 16.57
C ALA A 52 -4.16 5.29 15.09
N GLY A 53 -5.34 5.82 14.79
CA GLY A 53 -5.74 6.17 13.42
C GLY A 53 -4.83 7.25 12.81
N GLN A 54 -4.53 8.32 13.55
CA GLN A 54 -3.67 9.40 13.07
C GLN A 54 -2.25 8.93 12.75
N LEU A 55 -1.71 7.99 13.53
CA LEU A 55 -0.39 7.41 13.29
C LEU A 55 -0.31 6.61 11.98
N GLY A 56 -1.44 6.17 11.41
CA GLY A 56 -1.47 5.52 10.11
C GLY A 56 -1.62 6.47 8.92
N ILE A 57 -1.84 7.77 9.13
CA ILE A 57 -1.92 8.76 8.02
C ILE A 57 -0.62 8.80 7.19
N PRO A 58 0.59 8.84 7.79
CA PRO A 58 1.83 8.82 7.03
C PRO A 58 1.99 7.57 6.16
N LEU A 59 1.51 6.41 6.64
CA LEU A 59 1.53 5.16 5.88
C LEU A 59 0.64 5.26 4.63
N VAL A 60 -0.60 5.74 4.77
CA VAL A 60 -1.52 5.92 3.64
C VAL A 60 -0.94 6.89 2.61
N ALA A 61 -0.37 8.01 3.06
CA ALA A 61 0.27 8.99 2.18
C ALA A 61 1.44 8.35 1.39
N TRP A 62 2.29 7.59 2.08
CA TRP A 62 3.42 6.92 1.45
C TRP A 62 3.00 5.85 0.44
N VAL A 63 2.06 4.97 0.79
CA VAL A 63 1.59 3.91 -0.13
C VAL A 63 0.91 4.50 -1.36
N SER A 64 0.17 5.61 -1.19
CA SER A 64 -0.44 6.33 -2.31
C SER A 64 0.63 6.89 -3.25
N PHE A 65 1.66 7.55 -2.71
CA PHE A 65 2.80 8.02 -3.49
C PHE A 65 3.54 6.88 -4.20
N ALA A 66 3.79 5.77 -3.51
CA ALA A 66 4.46 4.60 -4.08
C ALA A 66 3.65 3.98 -5.22
N THR A 67 2.32 3.97 -5.12
CA THR A 67 1.42 3.50 -6.19
C THR A 67 1.56 4.37 -7.44
N LEU A 68 1.50 5.70 -7.29
CA LEU A 68 1.68 6.65 -8.40
C LEU A 68 3.07 6.55 -9.02
N LEU A 69 4.10 6.35 -8.20
CA LEU A 69 5.46 6.13 -8.68
C LEU A 69 5.57 4.83 -9.49
N ALA A 70 4.96 3.74 -9.00
CA ALA A 70 4.95 2.45 -9.70
C ALA A 70 4.20 2.55 -11.05
N GLU A 71 3.07 3.26 -11.07
CA GLU A 71 2.32 3.53 -12.29
C GLU A 71 3.14 4.33 -13.31
N GLU A 72 3.84 5.37 -12.86
CA GLU A 72 4.69 6.19 -13.73
C GLU A 72 5.89 5.40 -14.27
N ILE A 73 6.47 4.51 -13.45
CA ILE A 73 7.52 3.60 -13.88
C ILE A 73 6.97 2.63 -14.92
N TRP A 74 5.81 2.04 -14.71
CA TRP A 74 5.18 1.16 -15.69
C TRP A 74 4.96 1.88 -17.02
N ARG A 75 4.32 3.06 -17.00
CA ARG A 75 4.04 3.88 -18.19
C ARG A 75 5.29 4.28 -18.99
N LYS A 76 6.44 4.42 -18.34
CA LYS A 76 7.72 4.79 -18.97
C LYS A 76 8.54 3.62 -19.50
N ASN A 77 8.24 2.39 -19.06
CA ASN A 77 8.99 1.18 -19.41
C ASN A 77 8.18 0.20 -20.28
N ASP A 78 6.90 0.51 -20.53
CA ASP A 78 6.07 -0.10 -21.58
C ASP A 78 6.34 0.60 -22.92
#